data_AF-A0A3S1GK05-F1
#
_entry.id   AF-A0A3S1GK05-F1
#
_cell.length_a   1.000
_cell.length_b   1.000
_cell.length_c   1.000
_cell.angle_alpha   90.00
_cell.angle_beta   90.00
_cell.angle_gamma   90.00
#
_symmetry.space_group_name_H-M   'P 1'
#
loop_
_entity.id
_entity.type
_entity.pdbx_description
1 polymer ?
#
loop_
_entity_poly.entity_id
_entity_poly.type
_entity_poly.pdbx_seq_one_letter_code
_entity_poly.pdbx_strand_id
1 'polypeptide(L)'
;MRDKTQLTRLETETVNSAKTRKPLYAARQKIFPKRASGNFRRFKWLVMTITLGIYYLAAWLPWARGPFAPDQAVLLDVANRRFYFFFIEIWPQEFFYVAGLLVMAGVGLFLITSTVGRAWCGYACPQTVWVDLFLLVERAIEGDRNARMKLDAGPWTARKLMLRVSKHAVWLVIA
;
A
#
# COMPACT_ATOMS: atom_id res chain seq x y z
N MET A 1 2.34 -55.72 53.44
CA MET A 1 2.79 -54.31 53.36
C MET A 1 3.38 -54.09 51.98
N ARG A 2 2.79 -53.18 51.17
CA ARG A 2 3.03 -53.06 49.72
C ARG A 2 4.44 -52.56 49.39
N ASP A 3 5.05 -53.23 48.41
CA ASP A 3 6.33 -52.91 47.78
C ASP A 3 6.32 -51.52 47.14
N LYS A 4 7.34 -50.71 47.45
CA LYS A 4 7.48 -49.33 46.97
C LYS A 4 8.06 -49.37 45.57
N THR A 5 7.16 -49.48 44.60
CA THR A 5 7.41 -49.34 43.17
C THR A 5 8.43 -48.23 42.89
N GLN A 6 9.57 -48.58 42.30
CA GLN A 6 10.54 -47.60 41.81
C GLN A 6 9.90 -46.75 40.71
N LEU A 7 9.61 -45.50 41.04
CA LEU A 7 9.15 -44.50 40.08
C LEU A 7 10.37 -43.99 39.30
N THR A 8 10.62 -44.55 38.12
CA THR A 8 11.54 -43.96 37.15
C THR A 8 10.89 -42.67 36.63
N ARG A 9 11.29 -41.51 37.18
CA ARG A 9 10.92 -40.21 36.60
C ARG A 9 11.62 -40.08 35.25
N LEU A 10 10.88 -40.32 34.18
CA LEU A 10 11.29 -39.93 32.85
C LEU A 10 11.19 -38.40 32.79
N GLU A 11 12.35 -37.75 32.86
CA GLU A 11 12.48 -36.29 32.76
C GLU A 11 12.17 -35.89 31.30
N THR A 12 10.88 -35.82 30.98
CA THR A 12 10.42 -35.36 29.67
C THR A 12 10.56 -33.85 29.63
N GLU A 13 11.55 -33.36 28.88
CA GLU A 13 11.71 -31.94 28.66
C GLU A 13 10.51 -31.42 27.87
N THR A 14 9.64 -30.67 28.55
CA THR A 14 8.45 -30.10 27.92
C THR A 14 8.88 -29.00 26.95
N VAL A 15 8.49 -29.12 25.68
CA VAL A 15 8.83 -28.16 24.60
C VAL A 15 8.38 -26.71 24.87
N ASN A 16 7.54 -26.49 25.89
CA ASN A 16 7.03 -25.19 26.33
C ASN A 16 7.34 -24.88 27.81
N SER A 17 8.36 -25.52 28.39
CA SER A 17 8.84 -25.20 29.74
C SER A 17 9.23 -23.71 29.84
N ALA A 18 8.91 -23.08 30.96
CA ALA A 18 9.27 -21.68 31.21
C ALA A 18 10.78 -21.41 31.05
N LYS A 19 11.62 -22.43 31.23
CA LYS A 19 13.08 -22.36 31.05
C LYS A 19 13.53 -22.37 29.58
N THR A 20 12.71 -22.90 28.66
CA THR A 20 13.05 -23.11 27.24
C THR A 20 12.16 -22.30 26.28
N ARG A 21 11.22 -21.50 26.80
CA ARG A 21 10.35 -20.64 25.98
C ARG A 21 11.18 -19.61 25.20
N LYS A 22 11.32 -19.87 23.90
CA LYS A 22 11.74 -18.85 22.93
C LYS A 22 10.65 -17.76 22.88
N PRO A 23 11.02 -16.49 22.64
CA PRO A 23 10.02 -15.45 22.48
C PRO A 23 9.05 -15.83 21.36
N LEU A 24 7.75 -15.79 21.67
CA LEU A 24 6.68 -16.09 20.70
C LEU A 24 6.62 -15.08 19.56
N TYR A 25 7.31 -13.94 19.72
CA TYR A 25 7.35 -12.86 18.75
C TYR A 25 8.77 -12.68 18.21
N ALA A 26 8.93 -12.81 16.89
CA ALA A 26 10.14 -12.42 16.20
C ALA A 26 10.15 -10.91 15.98
N ALA A 27 11.26 -10.25 16.33
CA ALA A 27 11.43 -8.83 16.04
C ALA A 27 11.30 -8.56 14.54
N ARG A 28 10.60 -7.48 14.17
CA ARG A 28 10.41 -7.10 12.76
C ARG A 28 11.77 -6.87 12.10
N GLN A 29 12.10 -7.71 11.12
CA GLN A 29 13.25 -7.50 10.26
C GLN A 29 12.90 -6.56 9.12
N LYS A 30 13.78 -5.59 8.86
CA LYS A 30 13.61 -4.64 7.76
C LYS A 30 13.80 -5.35 6.42
N ILE A 31 12.80 -5.27 5.55
CA ILE A 31 12.80 -5.94 4.25
C ILE A 31 13.33 -4.98 3.19
N PHE A 32 14.36 -5.40 2.45
CA PHE A 32 14.91 -4.66 1.32
C PHE A 32 14.57 -5.36 0.00
N PRO A 33 13.54 -4.91 -0.75
CA PRO A 33 13.14 -5.55 -1.98
C PRO A 33 14.20 -5.38 -3.08
N LYS A 34 14.45 -6.44 -3.85
CA LYS A 34 15.36 -6.43 -5.02
C LYS A 34 14.62 -5.86 -6.24
N ARG A 35 15.34 -5.24 -7.18
CA ARG A 35 14.79 -4.87 -8.49
C ARG A 35 14.23 -6.09 -9.20
N ALA A 36 12.98 -6.02 -9.62
CA ALA A 36 12.42 -6.87 -10.65
C ALA A 36 12.45 -6.14 -12.01
N SER A 37 12.78 -6.86 -13.08
CA SER A 37 12.74 -6.39 -14.47
C SER A 37 11.95 -7.38 -15.31
N GLY A 38 11.19 -6.89 -16.30
CA GLY A 38 10.39 -7.74 -17.19
C GLY A 38 9.19 -7.00 -17.78
N ASN A 39 8.42 -7.70 -18.63
CA ASN A 39 7.25 -7.13 -19.30
C ASN A 39 6.13 -6.81 -18.31
N PHE A 40 5.83 -7.71 -17.37
CA PHE A 40 4.87 -7.47 -16.29
C PHE A 40 5.24 -6.26 -15.42
N ARG A 41 6.55 -6.03 -15.21
CA ARG A 41 7.01 -4.84 -14.49
C ARG A 41 6.74 -3.57 -15.28
N ARG A 42 7.00 -3.58 -16.60
CA ARG A 42 6.69 -2.46 -17.51
C ARG A 42 5.19 -2.16 -17.55
N PHE A 43 4.35 -3.20 -17.58
CA PHE A 43 2.90 -3.02 -17.47
C PHE A 43 2.50 -2.36 -16.14
N LYS A 44 3.10 -2.78 -15.02
CA LYS A 44 2.86 -2.13 -13.73
C LYS A 44 3.25 -0.65 -13.72
N TRP A 45 4.34 -0.28 -14.39
CA TRP A 45 4.72 1.14 -14.57
C TRP A 45 3.64 1.92 -15.30
N LEU A 46 3.08 1.37 -16.37
CA LEU A 46 1.98 2.01 -17.10
C LEU A 46 0.75 2.23 -16.20
N VAL A 47 0.31 1.19 -15.48
CA VAL A 47 -0.83 1.28 -14.56
C VAL A 47 -0.57 2.31 -13.45
N MET A 48 0.64 2.29 -12.87
CA MET A 48 1.04 3.25 -11.84
C MET A 48 0.99 4.69 -12.35
N THR A 49 1.54 4.97 -13.54
CA THR A 49 1.51 6.31 -14.15
C THR A 49 0.08 6.76 -14.45
N ILE A 50 -0.77 5.88 -14.99
CA ILE A 50 -2.17 6.23 -15.30
C ILE A 50 -2.95 6.54 -14.02
N THR A 51 -2.88 5.65 -13.02
CA THR A 51 -3.64 5.81 -11.76
C THR A 51 -3.20 7.03 -10.97
N LEU A 52 -1.90 7.27 -10.81
CA LEU A 52 -1.38 8.48 -10.17
C LEU A 52 -1.68 9.73 -11.00
N GLY A 53 -1.59 9.63 -12.33
CA GLY A 53 -1.96 10.71 -13.24
C GLY A 53 -3.43 11.13 -13.05
N ILE A 54 -4.35 10.17 -13.00
CA ILE A 54 -5.77 10.44 -12.71
C ILE A 54 -5.90 11.07 -11.32
N TYR A 55 -5.26 10.51 -10.29
CA TYR A 55 -5.37 11.01 -8.92
C TYR A 55 -4.94 12.48 -8.79
N TYR A 56 -3.77 12.82 -9.32
CA TYR A 56 -3.26 14.19 -9.21
C TYR A 56 -3.95 15.14 -10.19
N LEU A 57 -4.19 14.74 -11.44
CA LEU A 57 -4.73 15.65 -12.45
C LEU A 57 -6.24 15.88 -12.30
N ALA A 58 -7.00 14.91 -11.78
CA ALA A 58 -8.45 15.05 -11.67
C ALA A 58 -8.86 16.23 -10.76
N ALA A 59 -8.07 16.54 -9.73
CA ALA A 59 -8.34 17.65 -8.83
C ALA A 59 -8.16 19.03 -9.49
N TRP A 60 -7.26 19.15 -10.47
CA TRP A 60 -6.91 20.42 -11.12
C TRP A 60 -7.58 20.62 -12.48
N LEU A 61 -8.41 19.68 -12.92
CA LEU A 61 -9.04 19.74 -14.23
C LEU A 61 -10.19 20.76 -14.22
N PRO A 62 -10.07 21.90 -14.92
CA PRO A 62 -11.16 22.87 -15.00
C PRO A 62 -12.26 22.33 -15.91
N TRP A 63 -13.52 22.61 -15.56
CA TRP A 63 -14.70 22.15 -16.27
C TRP A 63 -15.81 23.20 -16.20
N ALA A 64 -16.06 23.86 -17.32
CA ALA A 64 -17.08 24.90 -17.42
C ALA A 64 -18.49 24.27 -17.42
N ARG A 65 -19.29 24.56 -16.38
CA ARG A 65 -20.68 24.10 -16.23
C ARG A 65 -21.72 25.21 -16.35
N GLY A 66 -21.30 26.46 -16.34
CA GLY A 66 -22.17 27.64 -16.45
C GLY A 66 -21.80 28.74 -15.43
N PRO A 67 -22.47 29.90 -15.47
CA PRO A 67 -22.04 31.12 -14.77
C PRO A 67 -22.09 31.07 -13.23
N PHE A 68 -22.75 30.07 -12.64
CA PHE A 68 -22.98 29.95 -11.20
C PHE A 68 -22.58 28.59 -10.62
N ALA A 69 -21.94 27.74 -11.42
CA ALA A 69 -21.49 26.42 -11.01
C ALA A 69 -19.97 26.42 -10.78
N PRO A 70 -19.46 25.66 -9.79
CA PRO A 70 -18.03 25.56 -9.57
C PRO A 70 -17.34 24.91 -10.78
N ASP A 71 -16.13 25.36 -11.11
CA ASP A 71 -15.41 24.99 -12.32
C ASP A 71 -14.52 23.74 -12.19
N GLN A 72 -14.68 22.90 -11.16
CA GLN A 72 -13.82 21.71 -10.95
C GLN A 72 -14.45 20.42 -11.47
N ALA A 73 -13.81 19.70 -12.38
CA ALA A 73 -14.38 18.51 -13.02
C ALA A 73 -14.99 17.49 -12.04
N VAL A 74 -14.26 17.12 -10.98
CA VAL A 74 -14.76 16.23 -9.92
C VAL A 74 -14.77 17.00 -8.60
N LEU A 75 -15.96 17.28 -8.07
CA LEU A 75 -16.13 18.06 -6.85
C LEU A 75 -17.19 17.44 -5.94
N LEU A 76 -16.84 17.23 -4.67
CA LEU A 76 -17.79 16.89 -3.62
C LEU A 76 -18.14 18.17 -2.85
N ASP A 77 -19.30 18.75 -3.13
CA ASP A 77 -19.81 19.93 -2.45
C ASP A 77 -20.62 19.51 -1.22
N VAL A 78 -19.96 19.54 -0.05
CA VAL A 78 -20.57 19.17 1.23
C VAL A 78 -21.61 20.20 1.68
N ALA A 79 -21.43 21.48 1.34
CA ALA A 79 -22.32 22.55 1.78
C ALA A 79 -23.69 22.44 1.10
N ASN A 80 -23.70 22.22 -0.20
CA ASN A 80 -24.94 22.05 -0.97
C ASN A 80 -25.40 20.60 -1.05
N ARG A 81 -24.64 19.65 -0.47
CA ARG A 81 -24.87 18.19 -0.53
C ARG A 81 -24.97 17.70 -1.98
N ARG A 82 -24.10 18.19 -2.86
CA ARG A 82 -24.07 17.85 -4.28
C ARG A 82 -22.76 17.20 -4.64
N PHE A 83 -22.81 16.17 -5.47
CA PHE A 83 -21.62 15.57 -6.04
C PHE A 83 -21.58 15.84 -7.54
N TYR A 84 -20.50 16.46 -8.00
CA TYR A 84 -20.31 16.78 -9.39
C TYR A 84 -19.24 15.87 -10.01
N PHE A 85 -19.60 15.21 -11.11
CA PHE A 85 -18.71 14.40 -11.93
C PHE A 85 -18.84 14.84 -13.39
N PHE A 86 -17.93 15.72 -13.82
CA PHE A 86 -17.99 16.42 -15.10
C PHE A 86 -19.33 17.16 -15.27
N PHE A 87 -20.17 16.76 -16.22
CA PHE A 87 -21.52 17.31 -16.43
C PHE A 87 -22.61 16.62 -15.60
N ILE A 88 -22.28 15.51 -14.92
CA ILE A 88 -23.24 14.75 -14.12
C ILE A 88 -23.29 15.39 -12.72
N GLU A 89 -24.46 15.90 -12.36
CA GLU A 89 -24.76 16.37 -11.01
C GLU A 89 -25.58 15.28 -10.31
N ILE A 90 -25.05 14.72 -9.23
CA ILE A 90 -25.74 13.69 -8.44
C ILE A 90 -26.28 14.32 -7.18
N TRP A 91 -27.60 14.29 -7.04
CA TRP A 91 -28.30 14.73 -5.84
C TRP A 91 -28.37 13.62 -4.79
N PRO A 92 -28.54 13.93 -3.50
CA PRO A 92 -28.61 12.92 -2.43
C PRO A 92 -29.69 11.85 -2.66
N GLN A 93 -30.81 12.23 -3.29
CA GLN A 93 -31.91 11.32 -3.63
C GLN A 93 -31.52 10.35 -4.75
N GLU A 94 -30.58 10.74 -5.61
CA GLU A 94 -30.08 9.98 -6.75
C GLU A 94 -28.82 9.15 -6.41
N PHE A 95 -28.46 9.09 -5.12
CA PHE A 95 -27.29 8.35 -4.66
C PHE A 95 -27.35 6.84 -4.97
N PHE A 96 -28.52 6.29 -5.29
CA PHE A 96 -28.68 4.92 -5.73
C PHE A 96 -27.88 4.60 -7.01
N TYR A 97 -27.60 5.58 -7.89
CA TYR A 97 -26.71 5.39 -9.04
C TYR A 97 -25.28 5.05 -8.59
N VAL A 98 -24.76 5.77 -7.59
CA VAL A 98 -23.43 5.53 -7.02
C VAL A 98 -23.39 4.20 -6.31
N ALA A 99 -24.41 3.88 -5.51
CA ALA A 99 -24.51 2.59 -4.83
C ALA A 99 -24.52 1.42 -5.84
N GLY A 100 -25.32 1.53 -6.92
CA GLY A 100 -25.34 0.55 -8.00
C GLY A 100 -23.97 0.38 -8.67
N LEU A 101 -23.26 1.48 -8.94
CA LEU A 101 -21.90 1.43 -9.49
C LEU A 101 -20.93 0.70 -8.54
N LEU A 102 -21.00 0.95 -7.24
CA LEU A 102 -20.16 0.29 -6.24
C LEU A 102 -20.46 -1.21 -6.14
N VAL A 103 -21.73 -1.61 -6.22
CA VAL A 103 -22.12 -3.03 -6.27
C VAL A 103 -21.55 -3.70 -7.53
N MET A 104 -21.71 -3.07 -8.70
CA MET A 104 -21.16 -3.59 -9.95
C MET A 104 -19.62 -3.67 -9.91
N ALA A 105 -18.96 -2.67 -9.33
CA ALA A 105 -17.51 -2.69 -9.12
C ALA A 105 -17.08 -3.82 -8.17
N GLY A 106 -17.84 -4.08 -7.10
CA GLY A 106 -17.59 -5.18 -6.17
C GLY A 106 -17.73 -6.55 -6.83
N VAL A 107 -18.81 -6.76 -7.60
CA VAL A 107 -19.01 -7.99 -8.39
C VAL A 107 -17.91 -8.15 -9.44
N GLY A 108 -17.58 -7.07 -10.17
CA GLY A 108 -16.51 -7.08 -11.16
C GLY A 108 -15.15 -7.41 -10.53
N LEU A 109 -14.83 -6.83 -9.39
CA LEU A 109 -13.62 -7.14 -8.64
C LEU A 109 -13.59 -8.60 -8.19
N PHE A 110 -14.70 -9.12 -7.65
CA PHE A 110 -14.83 -10.53 -7.27
C PHE A 110 -14.55 -11.46 -8.47
N LEU A 111 -15.18 -11.21 -9.61
CA LEU A 111 -14.99 -12.00 -10.84
C LEU A 111 -13.53 -11.95 -11.34
N ILE A 112 -12.90 -10.78 -11.35
CA ILE A 112 -11.48 -10.64 -11.72
C ILE A 112 -10.60 -11.43 -10.75
N THR A 113 -10.91 -11.38 -9.45
CA THR A 113 -10.11 -12.10 -8.44
C THR A 113 -10.28 -13.61 -8.52
N SER A 114 -11.47 -14.12 -8.85
CA SER A 114 -11.70 -15.56 -9.00
C SER A 114 -11.09 -16.13 -10.29
N THR A 115 -11.02 -15.33 -11.36
CA THR A 115 -10.49 -15.77 -12.68
C THR A 115 -8.99 -15.55 -12.84
N VAL A 116 -8.47 -14.38 -12.49
CA VAL A 116 -7.06 -13.97 -12.72
C VAL A 116 -6.25 -13.95 -11.42
N GLY A 117 -6.90 -14.09 -10.26
CA GLY A 117 -6.23 -14.08 -8.96
C GLY A 117 -5.88 -12.67 -8.49
N ARG A 118 -4.59 -12.42 -8.20
CA ARG A 118 -4.12 -11.16 -7.59
C ARG A 118 -3.93 -10.00 -8.57
N ALA A 119 -4.68 -9.94 -9.66
CA ALA A 119 -4.55 -8.88 -10.66
C ALA A 119 -4.82 -7.49 -10.06
N TRP A 120 -5.94 -7.32 -9.37
CA TRP A 120 -6.27 -6.04 -8.72
C TRP A 120 -5.26 -5.65 -7.65
N CYS A 121 -5.06 -6.52 -6.66
CA CYS A 121 -4.18 -6.27 -5.53
C CYS A 121 -2.70 -6.10 -5.96
N GLY A 122 -2.27 -6.73 -7.05
CA GLY A 122 -0.88 -6.67 -7.53
C GLY A 122 -0.54 -5.44 -8.37
N TYR A 123 -1.52 -4.86 -9.08
CA TYR A 123 -1.28 -3.82 -10.10
C TYR A 123 -1.98 -2.49 -9.83
N ALA A 124 -3.25 -2.50 -9.40
CA ALA A 124 -4.09 -1.30 -9.34
C ALA A 124 -4.48 -0.86 -7.92
N CYS A 125 -4.33 -1.74 -6.92
CA CYS A 125 -4.65 -1.40 -5.53
C CYS A 125 -3.88 -0.13 -5.08
N PRO A 126 -4.56 0.89 -4.52
CA PRO A 126 -3.93 2.16 -4.13
C PRO A 126 -2.70 1.95 -3.25
N GLN A 127 -2.81 1.12 -2.21
CA GLN A 127 -1.67 0.78 -1.33
C GLN A 127 -0.45 0.31 -2.14
N THR A 128 -0.66 -0.49 -3.17
CA THR A 128 0.41 -1.07 -3.97
C THR A 128 1.05 -0.05 -4.89
N VAL A 129 0.24 0.81 -5.51
CA VAL A 129 0.70 1.91 -6.38
C VAL A 129 1.57 2.88 -5.58
N TRP A 130 1.11 3.31 -4.40
CA TRP A 130 1.85 4.22 -3.52
C TRP A 130 3.13 3.60 -2.95
N VAL A 131 3.07 2.36 -2.48
CA VAL A 131 4.27 1.67 -1.99
C VAL A 131 5.30 1.48 -3.11
N ASP A 132 4.88 1.19 -4.34
CA ASP A 132 5.79 1.05 -5.48
C ASP A 132 6.44 2.39 -5.86
N LEU A 133 5.68 3.50 -5.79
CA LEU A 133 6.21 4.86 -5.95
C LEU A 133 7.24 5.19 -4.86
N PHE A 134 6.95 4.94 -3.60
CA PHE A 134 7.89 5.22 -2.50
C PHE A 134 9.15 4.35 -2.57
N LEU A 135 9.02 3.09 -2.99
CA LEU A 135 10.16 2.20 -3.20
C LEU A 135 11.01 2.62 -4.41
N LEU A 136 10.41 3.19 -5.46
CA LEU A 136 11.14 3.79 -6.56
C LEU A 136 11.97 4.98 -6.07
N VAL A 137 11.36 5.90 -5.33
CA VAL A 137 12.04 7.08 -4.77
C VAL A 137 13.16 6.65 -3.84
N GLU A 138 12.89 5.72 -2.92
CA GLU A 138 13.91 5.21 -2.00
C GLU A 138 15.08 4.59 -2.76
N ARG A 139 14.80 3.88 -3.85
CA ARG A 139 15.84 3.29 -4.69
C ARG A 139 16.62 4.33 -5.50
N ALA A 140 15.97 5.38 -5.97
CA ALA A 140 16.63 6.46 -6.69
C ALA A 140 17.62 7.22 -5.78
N ILE A 141 17.28 7.37 -4.49
CA ILE A 141 18.09 8.10 -3.50
C ILE A 141 19.13 7.18 -2.83
N GLU A 142 18.72 6.04 -2.27
CA GLU A 142 19.59 5.16 -1.47
C GLU A 142 20.25 4.04 -2.29
N GLY A 143 19.81 3.82 -3.53
CA GLY A 143 20.36 2.81 -4.44
C GLY A 143 19.75 1.41 -4.31
N ASP A 144 20.45 0.42 -4.87
CA ASP A 144 20.01 -0.98 -4.91
C ASP A 144 20.00 -1.68 -3.55
N ARG A 145 19.43 -2.89 -3.49
CA ARG A 145 19.29 -3.70 -2.26
C ARG A 145 20.58 -3.79 -1.45
N ASN A 146 21.71 -4.11 -2.10
CA ASN A 146 23.00 -4.25 -1.40
C ASN A 146 23.52 -2.92 -0.85
N ALA A 147 23.32 -1.82 -1.59
CA ALA A 147 23.71 -0.48 -1.15
C ALA A 147 22.90 -0.07 0.09
N ARG A 148 21.59 -0.32 0.10
CA ARG A 148 20.71 -0.06 1.26
C ARG A 148 21.06 -0.91 2.47
N MET A 149 21.33 -2.20 2.28
CA MET A 149 21.78 -3.07 3.39
C MET A 149 23.10 -2.59 3.99
N LYS A 150 24.07 -2.19 3.15
CA LYS A 150 25.35 -1.61 3.61
C LYS A 150 25.17 -0.26 4.31
N LEU A 151 24.27 0.59 3.80
CA LEU A 151 23.95 1.89 4.40
C LEU A 151 23.28 1.72 5.77
N ASP A 152 22.40 0.73 5.92
CA ASP A 152 21.72 0.44 7.19
C ASP A 152 22.71 -0.07 8.24
N ALA A 153 23.61 -1.01 7.87
CA ALA A 153 24.62 -1.58 8.74
C ALA A 153 25.80 -0.65 9.08
N GLY A 154 26.07 0.36 8.25
CA GLY A 154 27.17 1.31 8.47
C GLY A 154 26.89 2.34 9.58
N PRO A 155 27.96 2.99 10.11
CA PRO A 155 27.83 4.03 11.13
C PRO A 155 27.06 5.27 10.62
N TRP A 156 26.56 6.08 11.55
CA TRP A 156 25.90 7.35 11.23
C TRP A 156 26.91 8.37 10.70
N THR A 157 27.03 8.45 9.38
CA THR A 157 27.86 9.42 8.66
C THR A 157 27.01 10.56 8.11
N ALA A 158 27.61 11.72 7.85
CA ALA A 158 26.93 12.87 7.23
C ALA A 158 26.23 12.49 5.91
N ARG A 159 26.86 11.65 5.09
CA ARG A 159 26.26 11.10 3.87
C ARG A 159 25.00 10.27 4.15
N LYS A 160 25.03 9.40 5.16
CA LYS A 160 23.85 8.60 5.57
C LYS A 160 22.70 9.51 5.99
N LEU A 161 23.00 10.56 6.76
CA LEU A 161 22.00 11.54 7.18
C LEU A 161 21.38 12.27 5.98
N MET A 162 22.19 12.79 5.05
CA MET A 162 21.69 13.47 3.84
C MET A 162 20.79 12.56 2.99
N LEU A 163 21.17 11.30 2.80
CA LEU A 163 20.34 10.34 2.03
C LEU A 163 19.01 10.03 2.73
N ARG A 164 19.01 9.91 4.06
CA ARG A 164 17.77 9.70 4.83
C ARG A 164 16.87 10.92 4.79
N VAL A 165 17.43 12.12 5.00
CA VAL A 165 16.68 13.38 4.98
C VAL A 165 16.10 13.63 3.59
N SER A 166 16.88 13.50 2.52
CA SER A 166 16.38 13.65 1.15
C SER A 166 15.25 12.67 0.83
N LYS A 167 15.35 11.41 1.27
CA LYS A 167 14.24 10.46 1.13
C LYS A 167 12.97 10.94 1.82
N HIS A 168 13.06 11.31 3.10
CA HIS A 168 11.90 11.77 3.86
C HIS A 168 11.33 13.08 3.32
N ALA A 169 12.18 13.99 2.83
CA ALA A 169 11.75 15.22 2.17
C ALA A 169 10.93 14.91 0.90
N VAL A 170 11.41 14.02 0.04
CA VAL A 170 10.64 13.64 -1.16
C VAL A 170 9.35 12.92 -0.79
N TRP A 171 9.33 12.10 0.26
CA TRP A 171 8.10 11.48 0.74
C TRP A 171 7.07 12.50 1.22
N LEU A 172 7.50 13.56 1.93
CA LEU A 172 6.62 14.64 2.36
C LEU A 172 6.10 15.50 1.21
N VAL A 173 6.83 15.60 0.10
CA VAL A 173 6.36 16.31 -1.10
C VAL A 173 5.29 15.51 -1.86
N ILE A 174 5.38 14.19 -1.79
CA ILE A 174 4.45 13.26 -2.48
C ILE A 174 3.18 13.00 -1.64
N ALA A 175 3.27 13.04 -0.32
CA ALA A 175 2.15 12.77 0.60
C ALA A 175 1.26 13.99 0.81
#